data_AF-A0A8T6UU06-F1
#
_entry.id   AF-A0A8T6UU06-F1
#
_cell.length_a   1.000
_cell.length_b   1.000
_cell.length_c   1.000
_cell.angle_alpha   90.00
_cell.angle_beta   90.00
_cell.angle_gamma   90.00
#
_symmetry.space_group_name_H-M   'P 1'
#
loop_
_entity.id
_entity.type
_entity.pdbx_description
1 polymer ?
#
loop_
_entity_poly.entity_id
_entity_poly.type
_entity_poly.pdbx_seq_one_letter_code
_entity_poly.pdbx_strand_id
1 'polypeptide(L)'
;EGGGRGVVSTCNYTARKFGVRSGMPISRAWKLCPKAVFLPVNYRQYKKVSKRIMNILRKYAGRFERWGLDEAFLDVTLKVKDYREAEALAHQIKNEILEK
;
A
#
# COMPACT_ATOMS: atom_id res chain seq x y z
N GLU A 1 5.59 -2.53 -25.73
CA GLU A 1 6.42 -1.68 -26.61
C GLU A 1 7.05 -0.45 -25.95
N GLY A 2 6.83 -0.17 -24.66
CA GLY A 2 7.55 0.93 -23.98
C GLY A 2 7.32 2.36 -24.51
N GLY A 3 6.54 2.54 -25.58
CA GLY A 3 6.25 3.83 -26.23
C GLY A 3 5.15 4.66 -25.55
N GLY A 4 4.66 4.25 -24.37
CA GLY A 4 3.62 4.97 -23.64
C GLY A 4 4.11 6.26 -23.00
N ARG A 5 3.31 7.32 -23.08
CA ARG A 5 3.50 8.56 -22.30
C ARG A 5 2.88 8.36 -20.92
N GLY A 6 3.72 8.21 -19.89
CA GLY A 6 3.27 8.01 -18.52
C GLY A 6 4.40 7.61 -17.58
N VAL A 7 4.07 7.53 -16.29
CA VAL A 7 4.99 7.12 -15.23
C VAL A 7 4.46 5.89 -14.50
N VAL A 8 5.36 5.09 -13.95
CA VAL A 8 5.04 3.94 -13.11
C VAL A 8 4.44 4.44 -11.80
N SER A 9 3.20 4.06 -11.47
CA SER A 9 2.59 4.39 -10.17
C SER A 9 3.31 3.65 -9.03
N THR A 10 3.45 2.33 -9.16
CA THR A 10 4.24 1.47 -8.26
C THR A 10 4.66 0.21 -9.00
N CYS A 11 5.51 -0.60 -8.38
CA CYS A 11 5.94 -1.89 -8.92
C CYS A 11 6.21 -2.90 -7.80
N ASN A 12 6.08 -4.18 -8.12
CA ASN A 12 6.33 -5.28 -7.18
C ASN A 12 7.83 -5.42 -6.87
N TYR A 13 8.15 -6.21 -5.84
CA TYR A 13 9.53 -6.41 -5.40
C TYR A 13 10.42 -7.01 -6.51
N THR A 14 9.90 -7.88 -7.36
CA THR A 14 10.66 -8.47 -8.48
C THR A 14 11.11 -7.40 -9.47
N ALA A 15 10.23 -6.51 -9.93
CA ALA A 15 10.57 -5.42 -10.83
C ALA A 15 11.49 -4.37 -10.15
N ARG A 16 11.33 -4.15 -8.85
CA ARG A 16 12.23 -3.26 -8.06
C ARG A 16 13.68 -3.71 -8.07
N LYS A 17 13.96 -5.02 -8.18
CA LYS A 17 15.32 -5.56 -8.29
C LYS A 17 16.00 -5.16 -9.61
N PHE A 18 15.23 -4.94 -10.67
CA PHE A 18 15.72 -4.44 -11.95
C PHE A 18 15.82 -2.90 -11.98
N GLY A 19 15.60 -2.22 -10.85
CA GLY A 19 15.71 -0.77 -10.75
C GLY A 19 14.45 0.00 -11.13
N VAL A 20 13.32 -0.66 -11.42
CA VAL A 20 12.03 0.01 -11.62
C VAL A 20 11.58 0.67 -10.31
N ARG A 21 11.06 1.90 -10.38
CA ARG A 21 10.63 2.70 -9.23
C ARG A 21 9.34 3.48 -9.54
N SER A 22 8.60 3.86 -8.50
CA SER A 22 7.48 4.81 -8.62
C SER A 22 7.95 6.15 -9.18
N GLY A 23 7.12 6.79 -10.00
CA GLY A 23 7.43 8.04 -10.70
C GLY A 23 8.35 7.89 -11.92
N MET A 24 8.91 6.70 -12.17
CA MET A 24 9.78 6.46 -13.32
C MET A 24 8.99 6.51 -14.64
N PRO A 25 9.50 7.15 -15.71
CA PRO A 25 8.90 7.05 -17.04
C PRO A 25 8.75 5.60 -17.49
N ILE A 26 7.57 5.24 -18.03
CA ILE A 26 7.28 3.86 -18.46
C ILE A 26 8.28 3.39 -19.53
N SER A 27 8.71 4.28 -20.42
CA SER A 27 9.73 3.98 -21.43
C SER A 27 11.08 3.55 -20.83
N ARG A 28 11.48 4.13 -19.70
CA ARG A 28 12.68 3.73 -18.95
C ARG A 28 12.45 2.42 -18.20
N ALA A 29 11.30 2.28 -17.55
CA ALA A 29 10.94 1.05 -16.84
C ALA A 29 10.90 -0.17 -17.78
N TRP A 30 10.38 0.00 -19.00
CA TRP A 30 10.36 -1.04 -20.04
C TRP A 30 11.77 -1.48 -20.44
N LYS A 31 12.72 -0.53 -20.60
CA LYS A 31 14.12 -0.86 -20.90
C LYS A 31 14.79 -1.63 -19.77
N LEU A 32 14.50 -1.28 -18.52
CA LEU A 32 15.06 -1.96 -17.34
C LEU A 32 14.49 -3.36 -17.13
N CYS A 33 13.20 -3.55 -17.41
CA CYS A 33 12.53 -4.84 -17.22
C CYS A 33 11.57 -5.14 -18.38
N PRO A 34 12.08 -5.55 -19.57
CA PRO A 34 11.25 -5.78 -20.75
C PRO A 34 10.23 -6.92 -20.60
N LYS A 35 10.50 -7.85 -19.67
CA LYS A 35 9.63 -8.99 -19.35
C LYS A 35 8.56 -8.66 -18.31
N ALA A 36 8.52 -7.44 -17.78
CA ALA A 36 7.51 -7.04 -16.81
C ALA A 36 6.12 -6.93 -17.45
N VAL A 37 5.09 -7.27 -16.67
CA VAL A 37 3.69 -7.04 -17.05
C VAL A 37 3.29 -5.65 -16.61
N PHE A 38 2.85 -4.82 -17.57
CA PHE A 38 2.36 -3.47 -17.31
C PHE A 38 0.83 -3.48 -17.27
N LEU A 39 0.26 -3.09 -16.15
CA LEU A 39 -1.19 -3.03 -15.94
C LEU A 39 -1.65 -1.57 -15.83
N PRO A 40 -2.81 -1.21 -16.41
CA PRO A 40 -3.40 0.11 -16.19
C PRO A 40 -3.88 0.26 -14.75
N VAL A 41 -3.96 1.50 -14.27
CA VAL A 41 -4.46 1.84 -12.93
C VAL A 41 -5.95 1.52 -12.84
N ASN A 42 -6.33 0.63 -11.92
CA ASN A 42 -7.72 0.36 -11.57
C ASN A 42 -8.12 1.04 -10.25
N TYR A 43 -8.30 2.36 -10.31
CA TYR A 43 -8.59 3.17 -9.11
C TYR A 43 -9.86 2.72 -8.36
N ARG A 44 -10.90 2.27 -9.08
CA ARG A 44 -12.15 1.77 -8.49
C ARG A 44 -11.90 0.54 -7.62
N GLN A 45 -11.11 -0.41 -8.11
CA GLN A 45 -10.75 -1.61 -7.34
C GLN A 45 -9.92 -1.24 -6.11
N TYR A 46 -8.91 -0.37 -6.27
CA TYR A 46 -8.04 0.05 -5.16
C TYR A 46 -8.84 0.77 -4.08
N LYS A 47 -9.75 1.67 -4.46
CA LYS A 47 -10.66 2.37 -3.52
C LYS A 47 -11.57 1.41 -2.78
N LYS A 48 -12.08 0.36 -3.45
CA LYS A 48 -12.92 -0.68 -2.82
C LYS A 48 -12.15 -1.45 -1.74
N VAL A 49 -10.92 -1.89 -2.06
CA VAL A 49 -10.06 -2.62 -1.11
C VAL A 49 -9.62 -1.71 0.04
N SER A 50 -9.17 -0.49 -0.27
CA SER A 50 -8.83 0.54 0.71
C SER A 50 -9.97 0.76 1.71
N LYS A 51 -11.22 0.92 1.25
CA LYS A 51 -12.37 1.08 2.15
C LYS A 51 -12.52 -0.08 3.14
N ARG A 52 -12.28 -1.32 2.69
CA ARG A 52 -12.32 -2.50 3.58
C ARG A 52 -11.23 -2.43 4.65
N ILE A 53 -9.98 -2.16 4.26
CA ILE A 53 -8.84 -2.06 5.18
C ILE A 53 -9.06 -0.91 6.19
N MET A 54 -9.46 0.28 5.71
CA MET A 54 -9.71 1.44 6.58
C MET A 54 -10.84 1.18 7.59
N ASN A 55 -11.82 0.36 7.23
CA ASN A 55 -12.88 -0.05 8.15
C ASN A 55 -12.40 -1.05 9.22
N ILE A 56 -11.38 -1.86 8.92
CA ILE A 56 -10.70 -2.70 9.93
C ILE A 56 -9.94 -1.79 10.89
N LEU A 57 -9.05 -0.94 10.35
CA LEU A 57 -8.21 -0.02 11.13
C LEU A 57 -9.02 0.86 12.10
N ARG A 58 -10.15 1.42 11.65
CA ARG A 58 -10.99 2.30 12.49
C ARG A 58 -11.48 1.64 13.79
N LYS A 59 -11.63 0.32 13.84
CA LYS A 59 -12.07 -0.40 15.06
C LYS A 59 -11.00 -0.39 16.16
N TYR A 60 -9.74 -0.18 15.77
CA TYR A 60 -8.59 -0.28 16.66
C TYR A 60 -8.25 1.02 17.39
N ALA A 61 -8.83 2.16 17.01
CA ALA A 61 -8.45 3.45 17.60
C ALA A 61 -9.68 4.31 17.94
N GLY A 62 -9.57 5.08 19.03
CA GLY A 62 -10.58 6.07 19.40
C GLY A 62 -10.50 7.32 18.51
N ARG A 63 -9.29 7.67 18.06
CA ARG A 63 -9.07 8.69 17.01
C ARG A 63 -8.36 8.05 15.83
N PHE A 64 -8.88 8.31 14.64
CA PHE A 64 -8.41 7.70 13.40
C PHE A 64 -8.36 8.77 12.31
N GLU A 65 -7.21 8.88 11.66
CA GLU A 65 -7.02 9.76 10.51
C GLU A 65 -6.59 8.93 9.31
N ARG A 66 -7.27 9.13 8.17
CA ARG A 66 -6.94 8.45 6.92
C ARG A 66 -6.05 9.35 6.07
N TRP A 67 -4.90 8.84 5.64
CA TRP A 67 -3.99 9.54 4.75
C TRP A 67 -3.90 8.78 3.40
N GLY A 68 -4.72 9.16 2.43
CA GLY A 68 -4.69 8.53 1.11
C GLY A 68 -5.41 7.17 1.02
N LEU A 69 -4.93 6.26 0.17
CA LEU A 69 -5.57 4.96 -0.09
C LEU A 69 -5.09 3.85 0.86
N ASP A 70 -3.82 3.86 1.22
CA ASP A 70 -3.11 2.77 1.87
C ASP A 70 -2.48 3.16 3.21
N GLU A 71 -2.63 4.41 3.65
CA GLU A 71 -2.05 4.90 4.92
C GLU A 71 -3.11 5.50 5.84
N ALA A 72 -2.89 5.36 7.15
CA ALA A 72 -3.72 5.93 8.21
C ALA A 72 -2.95 6.03 9.52
N PHE A 73 -3.34 6.98 10.35
CA PHE A 73 -2.85 7.17 11.72
C PHE A 73 -3.92 6.75 12.72
N LEU A 74 -3.50 6.02 13.75
CA LEU A 74 -4.34 5.46 14.80
C LEU A 74 -3.83 5.95 16.15
N ASP A 75 -4.68 6.66 16.90
CA ASP A 75 -4.41 6.96 18.30
C ASP A 75 -4.81 5.76 19.16
N VAL A 76 -3.79 5.05 19.65
CA VAL A 76 -3.94 3.85 20.49
C VAL A 76 -3.59 4.11 21.95
N THR A 77 -3.43 5.37 22.37
CA THR A 77 -2.99 5.75 23.72
C THR A 77 -3.82 5.10 24.84
N LEU A 78 -5.12 4.90 24.60
CA LEU A 78 -6.03 4.27 25.57
C LEU A 78 -6.10 2.73 25.47
N LYS A 79 -5.44 2.13 24.48
CA LYS A 79 -5.47 0.68 24.22
C LYS A 79 -4.18 -0.04 24.59
N VAL A 80 -3.07 0.69 24.72
CA VAL A 80 -1.75 0.12 24.98
C VAL A 80 -1.02 0.96 26.02
N LYS A 81 -0.21 0.32 26.86
CA LYS A 81 0.55 0.97 27.93
C LYS A 81 1.95 1.39 27.50
N ASP A 82 2.54 0.66 26.56
CA ASP A 82 3.90 0.84 26.09
C ASP A 82 4.06 0.46 24.61
N TYR A 83 5.27 0.62 24.08
CA TYR A 83 5.58 0.30 22.69
C TYR A 83 5.52 -1.19 22.36
N ARG A 84 5.71 -2.07 23.35
CA ARG A 84 5.64 -3.52 23.13
C ARG A 84 4.19 -3.96 22.94
N GLU A 85 3.26 -3.42 23.73
CA GLU A 85 1.82 -3.60 23.53
C GLU A 85 1.35 -2.97 22.21
N ALA A 86 1.90 -1.79 21.84
CA ALA A 86 1.61 -1.15 20.55
C ALA A 86 2.06 -2.00 19.35
N GLU A 87 3.25 -2.61 19.43
CA GLU A 87 3.76 -3.53 18.42
C GLU A 87 2.89 -4.79 18.31
N ALA A 88 2.52 -5.40 19.44
CA ALA A 88 1.62 -6.56 19.46
C ALA A 88 0.26 -6.24 18.82
N LEU A 89 -0.31 -5.07 19.11
CA LEU A 89 -1.54 -4.58 18.48
C LEU A 89 -1.36 -4.40 16.97
N ALA A 90 -0.24 -3.84 16.51
CA ALA A 90 0.06 -3.69 15.10
C ALA A 90 0.15 -5.06 14.38
N HIS A 91 0.76 -6.07 15.01
CA HIS A 91 0.78 -7.44 14.48
C HIS A 91 -0.61 -8.05 14.37
N GLN A 92 -1.46 -7.88 15.39
CA GLN A 92 -2.85 -8.33 15.36
C GLN A 92 -3.60 -7.70 14.18
N ILE A 93 -3.46 -6.38 13.98
CA ILE A 93 -4.08 -5.66 12.86
C ILE A 93 -3.60 -6.20 11.51
N LYS A 94 -2.29 -6.46 11.36
CA LYS A 94 -1.71 -7.03 10.13
C LYS A 94 -2.30 -8.40 9.82
N ASN A 95 -2.49 -9.24 10.83
CA ASN A 95 -3.09 -10.56 10.66
C ASN A 95 -4.56 -10.46 10.24
N GLU A 96 -5.37 -9.60 10.87
CA GLU A 96 -6.78 -9.42 10.47
C GLU A 96 -6.90 -8.91 9.02
N ILE A 97 -6.01 -8.02 8.59
CA ILE A 97 -6.00 -7.54 7.19
C ILE A 97 -5.62 -8.67 6.22
N LEU A 98 -4.67 -9.53 6.59
CA LEU A 98 -4.24 -10.66 5.76
C LEU A 98 -5.35 -11.70 5.58
N GLU A 99 -6.12 -11.97 6.63
CA GLU A 99 -7.18 -12.98 6.64
C GLU A 99 -8.47 -12.54 5.92
N LYS A 100 -8.69 -11.23 5.71
CA LYS A 100 -9.93 -10.68 5.15
C LYS A 100 -9.79 -10.12 3.74
#